data_AF-A0ABD5WIU7-F1
#
_entry.id   AF-A0ABD5WIU7-F1
#
_cell.length_a   1.000
_cell.length_b   1.000
_cell.length_c   1.000
_cell.angle_alpha   90.00
_cell.angle_beta   90.00
_cell.angle_gamma   90.00
#
_symmetry.space_group_name_H-M   'P 1'
#
loop_
_entity.id
_entity.type
_entity.pdbx_description
1 polymer ?
#
loop_
_entity_poly.entity_id
_entity_poly.type
_entity_poly.pdbx_seq_one_letter_code
_entity_poly.pdbx_strand_id
1 'polypeptide(L)'
;MALDLAEGIDTESVLARTSVFPETGLLRTLEAGGIDAAFAYRNMAVEHDLPHLALPDRIDFSNPGLADEYAAASADLPDRTIRGSPIRYAARARTGRGREWVRALASAHATLREAGFGVPEKYPEKVDA
;
A
#
# COMPACT_ATOMS: atom_id res chain seq x y z
N MET A 1 4.97 8.48 16.33
CA MET A 1 5.10 9.70 15.52
C MET A 1 3.76 9.91 14.85
N ALA A 2 2.93 10.79 15.42
CA ALA A 2 1.67 11.21 14.79
C ALA A 2 2.02 12.04 13.55
N LEU A 3 1.22 11.93 12.48
CA LEU A 3 1.32 12.86 11.37
C LEU A 3 1.06 14.28 11.91
N ASP A 4 2.09 15.12 11.99
CA ASP A 4 1.89 16.56 12.10
C ASP A 4 1.29 17.01 10.77
N LEU A 5 -0.02 17.25 10.78
CA LEU A 5 -0.71 17.84 9.65
C LEU A 5 -0.20 19.28 9.46
N ALA A 6 -0.27 19.79 8.23
CA ALA A 6 0.22 21.13 7.90
C ALA A 6 -0.29 22.20 8.88
N GLU A 7 0.51 23.26 9.10
CA GLU A 7 0.16 24.34 10.03
C GLU A 7 -1.29 24.81 9.83
N GLY A 8 -2.06 24.83 10.91
CA GLY A 8 -3.47 25.22 10.90
C GLY A 8 -4.46 24.07 10.76
N ILE A 9 -4.01 22.81 10.65
CA ILE A 9 -4.92 21.65 10.68
C ILE A 9 -5.12 21.17 12.13
N ASP A 10 -6.37 21.25 12.59
CA ASP A 10 -6.82 20.63 13.83
C ASP A 10 -6.82 19.09 13.67
N THR A 11 -5.75 18.49 14.18
CA THR A 11 -5.51 17.05 14.06
C THR A 11 -6.57 16.23 14.79
N GLU A 12 -7.06 16.72 15.94
CA GLU A 12 -8.06 15.99 16.73
C GLU A 12 -9.40 15.93 15.97
N SER A 13 -9.79 17.05 15.37
CA SER A 13 -10.99 17.13 14.52
C SER A 13 -10.88 16.27 13.25
N VAL A 14 -9.72 16.24 12.60
CA VAL A 14 -9.49 15.37 11.43
C VAL A 14 -9.60 13.90 11.82
N LEU A 15 -8.98 13.49 12.93
CA LEU A 15 -9.03 12.12 13.42
C LEU A 15 -10.46 11.73 13.83
N ALA A 16 -11.20 12.62 14.48
CA ALA A 16 -12.59 12.38 14.88
C ALA A 16 -13.54 12.17 13.68
N ARG A 17 -13.17 12.67 12.49
CA ARG A 17 -13.93 12.51 11.23
C ARG A 17 -13.39 11.39 10.35
N THR A 18 -12.33 10.71 10.78
CA THR A 18 -11.76 9.57 10.06
C THR A 18 -12.46 8.29 10.51
N SER A 19 -12.95 7.52 9.55
CA SER A 19 -13.58 6.22 9.81
C SER A 19 -12.71 5.09 9.26
N VAL A 20 -12.61 4.00 10.02
CA VAL A 20 -11.91 2.79 9.59
C VAL A 20 -12.92 1.84 8.96
N PHE A 21 -12.69 1.50 7.69
CA PHE A 21 -13.50 0.54 6.95
C PHE A 21 -12.70 -0.74 6.67
N PRO A 22 -13.36 -1.90 6.54
CA PRO A 22 -12.74 -3.06 5.90
C PRO A 22 -12.27 -2.68 4.48
N GLU A 23 -11.10 -3.17 4.08
CA GLU A 23 -10.47 -2.84 2.78
C GLU A 23 -11.43 -3.04 1.59
N THR A 24 -12.20 -4.13 1.59
CA THR A 24 -13.17 -4.47 0.52
C THR A 24 -14.42 -3.60 0.51
N GLY A 25 -14.72 -2.91 1.61
CA GLY A 25 -15.86 -2.01 1.77
C GLY A 25 -15.51 -0.54 1.54
N LEU A 26 -14.25 -0.16 1.79
CA LEU A 26 -13.78 1.22 1.72
C LEU A 26 -14.09 1.89 0.38
N LEU A 27 -13.69 1.26 -0.73
CA LEU A 27 -13.90 1.84 -2.07
C LEU A 27 -15.38 1.89 -2.47
N ARG A 28 -16.18 0.91 -2.03
CA ARG A 28 -17.63 0.93 -2.29
C ARG A 28 -18.31 2.10 -1.57
N THR A 29 -17.88 2.41 -0.36
CA THR A 29 -18.39 3.57 0.39
C THR A 29 -18.00 4.88 -0.29
N LEU A 30 -16.78 4.97 -0.84
CA LEU A 30 -16.35 6.12 -1.64
C LEU A 30 -17.20 6.27 -2.91
N GLU A 31 -17.38 5.20 -3.69
CA GLU A 31 -18.21 5.18 -4.91
C GLU A 31 -19.66 5.58 -4.65
N ALA A 32 -20.21 5.16 -3.51
CA ALA A 32 -21.56 5.51 -3.09
C ALA A 32 -21.70 6.94 -2.55
N GLY A 33 -20.60 7.71 -2.46
CA GLY A 33 -20.57 9.07 -1.91
C GLY A 33 -20.73 9.14 -0.39
N GLY A 34 -20.47 8.03 0.33
CA GLY A 34 -20.51 7.99 1.79
C GLY A 34 -19.28 8.61 2.47
N ILE A 35 -18.19 8.76 1.73
CA ILE A 35 -16.97 9.47 2.10
C ILE A 35 -16.43 10.25 0.89
N ASP A 36 -15.71 11.33 1.13
CA ASP A 36 -15.18 12.19 0.05
C ASP A 36 -13.81 11.70 -0.48
N ALA A 37 -13.05 10.99 0.34
CA ALA A 37 -11.72 10.49 0.03
C ALA A 37 -11.38 9.23 0.82
N ALA A 38 -10.48 8.42 0.28
CA ALA A 38 -9.98 7.20 0.92
C ALA A 38 -8.47 7.07 0.72
N PHE A 39 -7.77 6.59 1.75
CA PHE A 39 -6.40 6.10 1.62
C PHE A 39 -6.47 4.62 1.20
N ALA A 40 -6.04 4.33 -0.03
CA ALA A 40 -6.06 2.99 -0.61
C ALA A 40 -4.81 2.76 -1.47
N TYR A 41 -4.51 1.50 -1.75
CA TYR A 41 -3.43 1.16 -2.68
C TYR A 41 -3.81 1.56 -4.12
N ARG A 42 -2.80 1.98 -4.89
CA ARG A 42 -2.99 2.41 -6.29
C ARG A 42 -3.67 1.34 -7.16
N ASN A 43 -3.31 0.07 -7.00
CA ASN A 43 -3.91 -1.02 -7.78
C ASN A 43 -5.43 -1.13 -7.54
N MET A 44 -5.91 -0.86 -6.31
CA MET A 44 -7.33 -0.88 -6.02
C MET A 44 -8.07 0.28 -6.70
N ALA A 45 -7.49 1.48 -6.68
CA ALA A 45 -8.05 2.63 -7.39
C ALA A 45 -8.11 2.38 -8.91
N VAL A 46 -7.07 1.78 -9.48
CA VAL A 46 -7.04 1.40 -10.91
C VAL A 46 -8.08 0.31 -11.23
N GLU A 47 -8.21 -0.71 -10.38
CA GLU A 47 -9.21 -1.78 -10.55
C GLU A 47 -10.65 -1.25 -10.59
N HIS A 48 -10.93 -0.21 -9.80
CA HIS A 48 -12.24 0.44 -9.71
C HIS A 48 -12.40 1.65 -10.65
N ASP A 49 -11.43 1.94 -11.53
CA ASP A 49 -11.42 3.13 -12.41
C ASP A 49 -11.66 4.45 -11.67
N LEU A 50 -11.09 4.57 -10.45
CA LEU A 50 -11.25 5.74 -9.60
C LEU A 50 -10.12 6.76 -9.83
N PRO A 51 -10.44 8.07 -9.85
CA PRO A 51 -9.42 9.11 -9.83
C PRO A 51 -8.63 9.01 -8.53
N HIS A 52 -7.31 9.17 -8.63
CA HIS A 52 -6.41 9.09 -7.47
C HIS A 52 -5.35 10.18 -7.52
N LEU A 53 -4.91 10.59 -6.33
CA LEU A 53 -3.77 11.46 -6.12
C LEU A 53 -2.58 10.60 -5.68
N ALA A 54 -1.49 10.61 -6.46
CA ALA A 54 -0.24 9.98 -6.05
C ALA A 54 0.40 10.80 -4.93
N LEU A 55 0.71 10.15 -3.81
CA LEU A 55 1.49 10.74 -2.74
C LEU A 55 3.00 10.68 -3.07
N PRO A 56 3.81 11.59 -2.50
CA PRO A 56 5.26 11.51 -2.61
C PRO A 56 5.80 10.17 -2.06
N ASP A 57 6.83 9.63 -2.72
CA ASP A 57 7.42 8.34 -2.34
C ASP A 57 7.92 8.31 -0.89
N ARG A 58 8.39 9.44 -0.35
CA ARG A 58 8.74 9.60 1.08
C ARG A 58 7.65 9.24 2.08
N ILE A 59 6.38 9.22 1.69
CA ILE A 59 5.26 8.94 2.62
C ILE A 59 4.29 7.85 2.13
N ASP A 60 4.42 7.38 0.88
CA ASP A 60 3.48 6.42 0.29
C ASP A 60 3.90 4.93 0.48
N PHE A 61 5.08 4.71 1.06
CA PHE A 61 5.67 3.39 1.31
C PHE A 61 5.99 2.56 0.04
N SER A 62 6.08 3.19 -1.13
CA SER A 62 6.29 2.50 -2.41
C SER A 62 7.77 2.27 -2.77
N ASN A 63 8.70 3.06 -2.23
CA ASN A 63 10.11 3.05 -2.63
C ASN A 63 10.96 2.21 -1.66
N PRO A 64 11.50 1.05 -2.09
CA PRO A 64 12.36 0.21 -1.25
C PRO A 64 13.61 0.90 -0.71
N GLY A 65 14.11 1.94 -1.38
CA GLY A 65 15.29 2.72 -0.98
C GLY A 65 15.04 3.64 0.21
N LEU A 66 13.78 3.86 0.59
CA LEU A 66 13.38 4.70 1.73
C LEU A 66 12.98 3.89 2.96
N ALA A 67 13.40 2.62 3.03
CA ALA A 67 13.03 1.71 4.13
C ALA A 67 13.35 2.27 5.53
N ASP A 68 14.50 2.94 5.69
CA ASP A 68 14.90 3.54 6.97
C ASP A 68 14.04 4.76 7.32
N GLU A 69 13.62 5.56 6.33
CA GLU A 69 12.72 6.70 6.54
C GLU A 69 11.33 6.22 6.95
N TYR A 70 10.80 5.22 6.27
CA TYR A 70 9.53 4.59 6.63
C TYR A 70 9.55 4.00 8.04
N ALA A 71 10.69 3.44 8.46
CA ALA A 71 10.86 2.83 9.77
C ALA A 71 10.78 3.84 10.93
N ALA A 72 10.86 5.16 10.65
CA ALA A 72 10.61 6.20 11.65
C ALA A 72 9.14 6.26 12.10
N ALA A 73 8.21 5.80 11.26
CA ALA A 73 6.80 5.69 11.61
C ALA A 73 6.48 4.35 12.27
N SER A 74 5.60 4.39 13.28
CA SER A 74 5.03 3.19 13.89
C SER A 74 3.61 3.44 14.36
N ALA A 75 2.80 2.39 14.32
CA ALA A 75 1.43 2.37 14.81
C ALA A 75 1.26 1.23 15.82
N ASP A 76 0.68 1.55 16.97
CA ASP A 76 0.35 0.56 18.00
C ASP A 76 -1.07 0.03 17.76
N LEU A 77 -1.16 -1.27 17.56
CA LEU A 77 -2.39 -2.03 17.51
C LEU A 77 -2.59 -2.77 18.84
N PRO A 78 -3.81 -3.24 19.16
CA PRO A 78 -4.08 -3.93 20.42
C PRO A 78 -3.16 -5.11 20.73
N ASP A 79 -2.66 -5.80 19.70
CA ASP A 79 -1.84 -7.02 19.80
C ASP A 79 -0.37 -6.82 19.42
N ARG A 80 0.00 -5.70 18.78
CA ARG A 80 1.34 -5.49 18.22
C ARG A 80 1.63 -4.04 17.85
N THR A 81 2.90 -3.68 17.84
CA THR A 81 3.37 -2.46 17.16
C THR A 81 3.78 -2.79 15.73
N ILE A 82 3.24 -2.08 14.75
CA ILE A 82 3.69 -2.14 13.36
C ILE A 82 4.65 -0.99 13.11
N ARG A 83 5.84 -1.31 12.59
CA ARG A 83 6.80 -0.32 12.09
C ARG A 83 6.63 -0.14 10.59
N GLY A 84 6.74 1.09 10.11
CA GLY A 84 6.67 1.39 8.69
C GLY A 84 7.76 0.64 7.91
N SER A 85 7.38 0.13 6.74
CA SER A 85 8.28 -0.58 5.83
C SER A 85 7.74 -0.49 4.41
N PRO A 86 8.57 -0.66 3.36
CA PRO A 86 8.09 -0.63 1.99
C PRO A 86 7.02 -1.70 1.75
N ILE A 87 5.92 -1.33 1.10
CA ILE A 87 4.85 -2.25 0.72
C ILE A 87 5.36 -3.18 -0.37
N ARG A 88 5.32 -4.50 -0.11
CA ARG A 88 5.80 -5.52 -1.05
C ARG A 88 4.83 -6.69 -1.11
N TYR A 89 4.38 -7.01 -2.32
CA TYR A 89 3.66 -8.25 -2.58
C TYR A 89 4.66 -9.37 -2.91
N ALA A 90 4.44 -10.55 -2.32
CA ALA A 90 5.26 -11.73 -2.56
C ALA A 90 4.39 -12.95 -2.79
N ALA A 91 4.85 -13.83 -3.67
CA ALA A 91 4.20 -15.11 -3.95
C ALA A 91 5.20 -16.25 -3.74
N ARG A 92 4.76 -17.32 -3.08
CA ARG A 92 5.58 -18.53 -2.85
C ARG A 92 4.82 -19.77 -3.27
N ALA A 93 5.43 -20.55 -4.16
CA ALA A 93 4.88 -21.82 -4.58
C ALA A 93 4.94 -22.85 -3.45
N ARG A 94 3.81 -23.49 -3.14
CA ARG A 94 3.72 -24.59 -2.16
C ARG A 94 3.86 -25.98 -2.81
N THR A 95 3.71 -26.06 -4.13
CA THR A 95 3.69 -27.31 -4.90
C THR A 95 4.52 -27.16 -6.17
N GLY A 96 4.79 -28.29 -6.86
CA GLY A 96 5.46 -28.27 -8.16
C GLY A 96 4.71 -27.45 -9.20
N ARG A 97 3.39 -27.66 -9.31
CA ARG A 97 2.50 -26.90 -10.22
C ARG A 97 2.49 -25.40 -9.89
N GLY A 98 2.54 -25.03 -8.61
CA GLY A 98 2.58 -23.64 -8.20
C GLY A 98 3.84 -22.88 -8.65
N ARG A 99 4.95 -23.58 -8.94
CA ARG A 99 6.20 -22.92 -9.38
C ARG A 99 6.04 -22.25 -10.75
N GLU A 100 5.29 -22.87 -11.65
CA GLU A 100 5.02 -22.30 -12.97
C GLU A 100 4.18 -21.03 -12.85
N TRP A 101 3.15 -21.06 -12.01
CA TRP A 101 2.33 -19.90 -11.74
C TRP A 101 3.12 -18.74 -11.12
N VAL A 102 3.96 -19.00 -10.10
CA VAL A 102 4.80 -17.94 -9.49
C VAL A 102 5.78 -17.34 -10.51
N ARG A 103 6.37 -18.16 -11.38
CA ARG A 103 7.24 -17.66 -12.47
C ARG A 103 6.48 -16.80 -13.47
N ALA A 104 5.27 -17.22 -13.85
CA ALA A 104 4.42 -16.45 -14.75
C ALA A 104 4.06 -15.09 -14.12
N LEU A 105 3.62 -15.08 -12.87
CA LEU A 105 3.32 -13.86 -12.12
C LEU A 105 4.55 -12.93 -12.04
N ALA A 106 5.71 -13.47 -11.66
CA ALA A 106 6.95 -12.70 -11.54
C ALA A 106 7.46 -12.15 -12.89
N SER A 107 6.98 -12.65 -14.02
CA SER A 107 7.36 -12.18 -15.36
C SER A 107 6.30 -11.27 -15.99
N ALA A 108 5.11 -11.13 -15.38
CA ALA A 108 3.97 -10.39 -15.93
C ALA A 108 4.08 -8.87 -15.70
N HIS A 109 5.25 -8.28 -15.93
CA HIS A 109 5.55 -6.89 -15.55
C HIS A 109 4.59 -5.88 -16.17
N ALA A 110 4.25 -6.03 -17.46
CA ALA A 110 3.34 -5.13 -18.16
C ALA A 110 1.93 -5.17 -17.56
N THR A 111 1.37 -6.38 -17.44
CA THR A 111 0.05 -6.61 -16.84
C THR A 111 -0.03 -6.08 -15.40
N LEU A 112 1.02 -6.29 -14.60
CA LEU A 112 1.08 -5.76 -13.23
C LEU A 112 1.10 -4.23 -13.21
N ARG A 113 1.86 -3.58 -14.10
CA ARG A 113 1.88 -2.11 -14.20
C ARG A 113 0.54 -1.54 -14.67
N GLU A 114 -0.09 -2.17 -15.66
CA GLU A 114 -1.43 -1.81 -16.14
C GLU A 114 -2.47 -1.94 -15.02
N ALA A 115 -2.35 -2.96 -14.17
CA ALA A 115 -3.18 -3.14 -12.98
C ALA A 115 -2.79 -2.22 -11.80
N GLY A 116 -1.90 -1.25 -12.00
CA GLY A 116 -1.55 -0.24 -10.98
C GLY A 116 -0.51 -0.66 -9.94
N PHE A 117 0.18 -1.79 -10.13
CA PHE A 117 1.27 -2.22 -9.24
C PHE A 117 2.60 -1.53 -9.57
N GLY A 118 3.37 -1.21 -8.53
CA GLY A 118 4.79 -0.91 -8.66
C GLY A 118 5.57 -2.18 -8.99
N VAL A 119 6.28 -2.17 -10.14
CA VAL A 119 7.12 -3.28 -10.57
C VAL A 119 8.57 -2.79 -10.69
N PRO A 120 9.46 -3.17 -9.76
CA PRO A 120 10.86 -2.77 -9.83
C PRO A 120 11.54 -3.40 -11.05
N GLU A 121 12.60 -2.77 -11.55
CA GLU A 121 13.39 -3.33 -12.65
C GLU A 121 14.02 -4.68 -12.29
N LYS A 122 14.38 -4.84 -11.02
CA LYS A 122 14.92 -6.07 -10.45
C LYS A 122 14.18 -6.43 -9.17
N TYR A 123 13.69 -7.66 -9.08
CA TYR A 123 13.16 -8.19 -7.83
C TYR A 123 14.30 -8.49 -6.85
N PRO A 124 14.06 -8.38 -5.52
CA PRO A 124 15.03 -8.81 -4.52
C PRO A 124 15.45 -10.26 -4.77
N GLU A 125 16.75 -10.47 -4.96
CA GLU A 125 17.32 -11.80 -5.06
C GLU A 125 17.58 -12.34 -3.66
N LYS A 126 17.47 -13.67 -3.51
CA LYS A 126 17.86 -14.34 -2.27
C LYS A 126 19.35 -14.10 -2.06
N VAL A 127 19.71 -13.34 -1.03
CA VAL A 127 21.09 -13.30 -0.55
C VAL A 127 21.27 -14.56 0.27
N ASP A 128 22.15 -15.47 -0.16
CA ASP A 128 22.54 -16.59 0.68
C ASP A 128 23.28 -16.02 1.91
N ALA A 129 22.72 -16.28 3.08
CA ALA A 129 23.30 -15.97 4.39
C ALA A 129 24.02 -17.19 4.93
#